data_AF-A0A7W4TIS1-F1
#
_entry.id   AF-A0A7W4TIS1-F1
#
_cell.length_a   1.000
_cell.length_b   1.000
_cell.length_c   1.000
_cell.angle_alpha   90.00
_cell.angle_beta   90.00
_cell.angle_gamma   90.00
#
_symmetry.space_group_name_H-M   'P 1'
#
loop_
_entity.id
_entity.type
_entity.pdbx_description
1 polymer ?
#
loop_
_entity_poly.entity_id
_entity_poly.type
_entity_poly.pdbx_seq_one_letter_code
_entity_poly.pdbx_strand_id
1 'polypeptide(L)'
;MTAPVGPVEGIRGDRWRDAWSSALADVEVGVTAAEDLLTRLHRGDEDVPAELFDLQDWVAPSLLGPVPMEFGARARRLLERQLEVSERLAEALVQIRTQRRALGKMEAAGRPPVFFDQTL
;
A
#
# COMPACT_ATOMS: atom_id res chain seq x y z
N MET A 1 39.77 -13.97 40.39
CA MET A 1 38.40 -13.41 40.43
C MET A 1 38.11 -12.78 39.08
N THR A 2 37.45 -13.52 38.18
CA THR A 2 36.86 -12.97 36.94
C THR A 2 35.59 -13.76 36.67
N ALA A 3 34.44 -13.11 36.75
CA ALA A 3 33.13 -13.73 36.53
C ALA A 3 32.89 -13.96 35.02
N PRO A 4 32.11 -14.99 34.63
CA PRO A 4 31.77 -15.21 33.22
C PRO A 4 30.80 -14.14 32.72
N VAL A 5 31.22 -13.37 31.71
CA VAL A 5 30.34 -12.49 30.93
C VAL A 5 29.57 -13.36 29.93
N GLY A 6 28.33 -13.71 30.23
CA GLY A 6 27.43 -14.41 29.30
C GLY A 6 26.04 -14.57 29.87
N PRO A 7 25.14 -13.59 29.63
CA PRO A 7 23.90 -13.86 28.88
C PRO A 7 23.33 -12.66 28.06
N VAL A 8 23.94 -11.46 28.14
CA VAL A 8 23.34 -10.21 27.60
C VAL A 8 23.35 -10.14 26.07
N GLU A 9 24.34 -10.76 25.43
CA GLU A 9 24.54 -10.68 23.98
C GLU A 9 23.50 -11.53 23.21
N GLY A 10 23.12 -12.70 23.75
CA GLY A 10 22.03 -13.53 23.21
C GLY A 10 20.67 -12.83 23.26
N ILE A 11 20.35 -12.19 24.40
CA ILE A 11 19.07 -11.46 24.59
C ILE A 11 18.94 -10.31 23.58
N ARG A 12 20.03 -9.63 23.21
CA ARG A 12 19.99 -8.58 22.19
C ARG A 12 19.77 -9.15 20.79
N GLY A 13 20.44 -10.26 20.44
CA GLY A 13 20.27 -10.93 19.15
C GLY A 13 18.85 -11.45 18.95
N ASP A 14 18.23 -11.99 19.99
CA ASP A 14 16.85 -12.50 19.93
C ASP A 14 15.85 -11.36 19.78
N ARG A 15 15.97 -10.28 20.57
CA ARG A 15 15.11 -9.08 20.41
C ARG A 15 15.21 -8.45 19.02
N TRP A 16 16.40 -8.47 18.43
CA TRP A 16 16.61 -7.98 17.06
C TRP A 16 15.90 -8.85 16.02
N ARG A 17 15.99 -10.18 16.14
CA ARG A 17 15.26 -11.13 15.29
C ARG A 17 13.76 -11.00 15.42
N ASP A 18 13.26 -10.88 16.66
CA ASP A 18 11.84 -10.71 16.94
C ASP A 18 11.29 -9.41 16.33
N ALA A 19 12.04 -8.30 16.45
CA ALA A 19 11.69 -7.02 15.84
C ALA A 19 11.59 -7.13 14.31
N TRP A 20 12.52 -7.83 13.67
CA TRP A 20 12.49 -8.08 12.23
C TRP A 20 11.33 -8.97 11.80
N SER A 21 11.05 -10.04 12.55
CA SER A 21 9.93 -10.92 12.27
C SER A 21 8.59 -10.19 12.39
N SER A 22 8.42 -9.36 13.43
CA SER A 22 7.24 -8.52 13.63
C SER A 22 7.08 -7.53 12.49
N ALA A 23 8.13 -6.77 12.16
CA ALA A 23 8.07 -5.77 11.09
C ALA A 23 7.71 -6.39 9.74
N LEU A 24 8.24 -7.57 9.41
CA LEU A 24 7.88 -8.27 8.17
C LEU A 24 6.43 -8.78 8.20
N ALA A 25 5.93 -9.24 9.36
CA ALA A 25 4.54 -9.64 9.50
C ALA A 25 3.57 -8.46 9.32
N ASP A 26 3.88 -7.31 9.91
CA ASP A 26 3.05 -6.10 9.79
C ASP A 26 2.96 -5.64 8.32
N VAL A 27 4.10 -5.65 7.61
CA VAL A 27 4.12 -5.31 6.19
C VAL A 27 3.36 -6.34 5.35
N GLU A 28 3.47 -7.64 5.66
CA GLU A 28 2.71 -8.69 4.98
C GLU A 28 1.19 -8.53 5.12
N VAL A 29 0.71 -8.11 6.29
CA VAL A 29 -0.70 -7.80 6.51
C VAL A 29 -1.14 -6.65 5.60
N GLY A 30 -0.37 -5.55 5.56
CA GLY A 30 -0.68 -4.41 4.72
C GLY A 30 -0.71 -4.74 3.22
N VAL A 31 0.25 -5.53 2.75
CA VAL A 31 0.30 -5.97 1.33
C VAL A 31 -0.88 -6.88 0.98
N THR A 32 -1.21 -7.82 1.86
CA THR A 32 -2.35 -8.73 1.64
C THR A 32 -3.67 -7.95 1.58
N ALA A 33 -3.86 -6.97 2.47
CA ALA A 33 -5.04 -6.10 2.44
C ALA A 33 -5.14 -5.29 1.14
N ALA A 34 -4.02 -4.79 0.63
CA ALA A 34 -3.99 -4.06 -0.65
C ALA A 34 -4.28 -4.95 -1.86
N GLU A 35 -3.75 -6.17 -1.89
CA GLU A 35 -4.04 -7.17 -2.93
C GLU A 35 -5.53 -7.56 -2.94
N ASP A 36 -6.11 -7.77 -1.76
CA ASP A 36 -7.54 -8.08 -1.61
C ASP A 36 -8.42 -6.93 -2.10
N LEU A 37 -8.06 -5.68 -1.74
CA LEU A 37 -8.77 -4.49 -2.21
C LEU A 37 -8.73 -4.38 -3.74
N LEU A 38 -7.55 -4.55 -4.35
CA LEU A 38 -7.42 -4.56 -5.81
C LEU A 38 -8.25 -5.67 -6.46
N THR A 39 -8.31 -6.84 -5.83
CA THR A 39 -9.09 -7.97 -6.35
C THR A 39 -10.59 -7.69 -6.29
N ARG A 40 -11.09 -7.07 -5.21
CA ARG A 40 -12.49 -6.63 -5.09
C ARG A 40 -12.84 -5.55 -6.11
N LEU A 41 -11.98 -4.54 -6.24
CA LEU A 41 -12.14 -3.48 -7.24
C LEU A 41 -12.20 -4.05 -8.67
N HIS A 42 -11.34 -5.02 -8.99
CA HIS A 42 -11.35 -5.67 -10.30
C HIS A 42 -12.62 -6.48 -10.57
N ARG A 43 -13.21 -7.09 -9.52
CA ARG A 43 -14.51 -7.80 -9.62
C ARG A 43 -15.71 -6.86 -9.72
N GLY A 44 -15.54 -5.58 -9.41
CA GLY A 44 -16.63 -4.60 -9.40
C GLY A 44 -17.48 -4.66 -8.14
N ASP A 45 -16.95 -5.14 -7.02
CA ASP A 45 -17.63 -5.03 -5.72
C ASP A 45 -17.75 -3.55 -5.33
N GLU A 46 -18.98 -3.04 -5.20
CA GLU A 46 -19.25 -1.64 -4.78
C GLU A 46 -19.03 -1.42 -3.27
N ASP A 47 -19.09 -2.48 -2.46
CA ASP A 47 -18.87 -2.42 -1.02
C ASP A 47 -17.38 -2.59 -0.69
N VAL A 48 -16.65 -1.47 -0.66
CA VAL A 48 -15.36 -1.39 0.03
C VAL A 48 -15.64 -1.08 1.51
N PRO A 49 -15.34 -2.00 2.44
CA PRO A 49 -15.62 -1.78 3.86
C PRO A 49 -15.00 -0.48 4.36
N ALA A 50 -15.79 0.32 5.07
CA ALA A 50 -15.36 1.63 5.55
C ALA A 50 -14.14 1.55 6.49
N GLU A 51 -13.97 0.40 7.18
CA GLU A 51 -12.82 0.15 8.05
C GLU A 51 -11.49 0.11 7.28
N LEU A 52 -11.50 -0.10 5.96
CA LEU A 52 -10.29 -0.02 5.14
C LEU A 52 -9.81 1.43 4.90
N PHE A 53 -10.67 2.41 5.12
CA PHE A 53 -10.32 3.83 5.04
C PHE A 53 -9.92 4.42 6.40
N ASP A 54 -10.04 3.66 7.48
CA ASP A 54 -9.43 3.98 8.77
C ASP A 54 -7.93 3.69 8.66
N LEU A 55 -7.27 4.48 7.82
CA LEU A 55 -5.84 4.47 7.60
C LEU A 55 -5.21 5.00 8.88
N GLN A 56 -5.02 4.11 9.84
CA GLN A 56 -4.06 4.32 10.92
C GLN A 56 -2.77 4.81 10.25
N ASP A 57 -2.28 5.99 10.67
CA ASP A 57 -1.13 6.64 10.04
C ASP A 57 -0.02 5.60 9.81
N TRP A 58 0.36 5.41 8.55
CA TRP A 58 1.40 4.43 8.22
C TRP A 58 2.68 4.80 8.95
N VAL A 59 3.06 4.00 9.96
CA VAL A 59 4.30 4.17 10.69
C VAL A 59 5.34 3.28 10.03
N ALA A 60 6.38 3.91 9.47
CA ALA A 60 7.54 3.16 8.98
C ALA A 60 8.15 2.35 10.14
N PRO A 61 8.32 1.03 10.01
CA PRO A 61 8.87 0.21 11.08
C PRO A 61 10.27 0.70 11.45
N SER A 62 10.51 0.94 12.73
CA SER A 62 11.85 1.30 13.24
C SER A 62 12.72 0.05 13.29
N LEU A 63 13.41 -0.25 12.19
CA LEU A 63 14.22 -1.45 12.04
C LEU A 63 15.59 -1.26 12.72
N LEU A 64 15.94 -2.19 13.62
CA LEU A 64 17.14 -2.13 14.47
C LEU A 64 18.40 -2.67 13.75
N GLY A 65 18.76 -2.10 12.59
CA GLY A 65 19.98 -2.47 11.84
C GLY A 65 19.70 -3.21 10.53
N PRO A 66 20.65 -3.98 9.96
CA PRO A 66 20.46 -4.69 8.69
C PRO A 66 19.49 -5.88 8.83
N VAL A 67 18.97 -6.37 7.70
CA VAL A 67 18.09 -7.56 7.64
C VAL A 67 18.89 -8.82 8.00
N PRO A 68 18.42 -9.67 8.93
CA PRO A 68 18.99 -10.98 9.19
C PRO A 68 18.94 -11.89 7.95
N MET A 69 20.00 -12.65 7.70
CA MET A 69 20.15 -13.46 6.48
C MET A 69 18.99 -14.45 6.25
N GLU A 70 18.46 -15.02 7.32
CA GLU A 70 17.32 -15.95 7.31
C GLU A 70 16.04 -15.32 6.76
N PHE A 71 15.87 -14.00 6.90
CA PHE A 71 14.69 -13.28 6.41
C PHE A 71 14.86 -12.77 4.98
N GLY A 72 16.06 -12.83 4.39
CA GLY A 72 16.33 -12.25 3.07
C GLY A 72 15.39 -12.77 1.97
N ALA A 73 15.12 -14.09 1.95
CA ALA A 73 14.20 -14.69 0.98
C ALA A 73 12.73 -14.28 1.22
N ARG A 74 12.33 -14.06 2.48
CA ARG A 74 10.99 -13.58 2.84
C ARG A 74 10.82 -12.12 2.44
N ALA A 75 11.77 -11.26 2.83
CA ALA A 75 11.77 -9.84 2.53
C ALA A 75 11.77 -9.56 1.02
N ARG A 76 12.54 -10.32 0.22
CA ARG A 76 12.55 -10.16 -1.24
C ARG A 76 11.21 -10.52 -1.88
N ARG A 77 10.60 -11.64 -1.51
CA ARG A 77 9.26 -12.01 -2.01
C ARG A 77 8.19 -10.99 -1.62
N LEU A 78 8.30 -10.42 -0.42
CA LEU A 78 7.41 -9.36 0.03
C LEU A 78 7.58 -8.09 -0.79
N LEU A 79 8.82 -7.67 -1.06
CA LEU A 79 9.11 -6.52 -1.92
C LEU A 79 8.59 -6.72 -3.35
N GLU A 80 8.74 -7.92 -3.93
CA GLU A 80 8.21 -8.24 -5.25
C GLU A 80 6.68 -8.04 -5.30
N ARG A 81 5.95 -8.53 -4.30
CA ARG A 81 4.50 -8.32 -4.17
C ARG A 81 4.15 -6.84 -4.00
N GLN A 82 4.92 -6.09 -3.21
CA GLN A 82 4.71 -4.65 -3.02
C GLN A 82 4.83 -3.87 -4.33
N LEU A 83 5.82 -4.21 -5.15
CA LEU A 83 6.02 -3.58 -6.45
C LEU A 83 4.86 -3.90 -7.39
N GLU A 84 4.42 -5.15 -7.45
CA GLU A 84 3.27 -5.57 -8.27
C GLU A 84 1.98 -4.82 -7.87
N VAL A 85 1.69 -4.75 -6.56
CA VAL A 85 0.54 -4.01 -6.04
C VAL A 85 0.64 -2.52 -6.40
N SER A 86 1.82 -1.93 -6.24
CA SER A 86 2.05 -0.50 -6.53
C SER A 86 1.85 -0.19 -8.01
N GLU A 87 2.32 -1.07 -8.90
CA GLU A 87 2.12 -0.96 -10.34
C GLU A 87 0.64 -1.01 -10.70
N ARG A 88 -0.09 -2.02 -10.19
CA ARG A 88 -1.53 -2.17 -10.43
C ARG A 88 -2.34 -1.00 -9.89
N LEU A 89 -1.96 -0.44 -8.74
CA LEU A 89 -2.60 0.76 -8.20
C LEU A 89 -2.37 1.98 -9.10
N ALA A 90 -1.14 2.17 -9.61
CA ALA A 90 -0.84 3.27 -10.51
C ALA A 90 -1.66 3.18 -11.81
N GLU A 91 -1.79 1.98 -12.38
CA GLU A 91 -2.63 1.73 -13.56
C GLU A 91 -4.10 2.06 -13.30
N ALA A 92 -4.66 1.60 -12.18
CA ALA A 92 -6.03 1.89 -11.79
C ALA A 92 -6.29 3.40 -11.64
N LEU A 93 -5.35 4.14 -11.02
CA LEU A 93 -5.44 5.60 -10.88
C LEU A 93 -5.46 6.32 -12.24
N VAL A 94 -4.67 5.87 -13.21
CA VAL A 94 -4.67 6.41 -14.58
C VAL A 94 -6.02 6.16 -15.27
N GLN A 95 -6.60 4.97 -15.11
CA GLN A 95 -7.91 4.65 -15.68
C GLN A 95 -9.02 5.53 -15.07
N ILE A 96 -9.06 5.68 -13.74
CA ILE A 96 -10.02 6.54 -13.04
C ILE A 96 -9.91 7.98 -13.53
N ARG A 97 -8.68 8.50 -13.69
CA ARG A 97 -8.47 9.88 -14.17
C ARG A 97 -8.98 10.08 -15.60
N THR A 98 -8.82 9.08 -16.45
CA THR A 98 -9.32 9.10 -17.84
C THR A 98 -10.84 9.07 -17.89
N GLN A 99 -11.48 8.20 -17.10
CA GLN A 99 -12.94 8.13 -16.99
C GLN A 99 -13.55 9.43 -16.47
N ARG A 100 -12.97 10.02 -15.42
CA ARG A 100 -13.40 11.33 -14.88
C ARG A 100 -13.31 12.44 -15.92
N ARG A 101 -12.24 12.45 -16.75
CA ARG A 101 -12.10 13.43 -17.84
C ARG A 101 -13.15 13.26 -18.92
N ALA A 102 -13.53 12.02 -19.25
CA ALA A 102 -14.58 11.74 -20.23
C ALA A 102 -15.96 12.20 -19.71
N LEU A 103 -16.29 11.87 -18.47
CA LEU A 103 -17.52 12.30 -17.80
C LEU A 103 -17.65 13.83 -17.78
N GLY A 104 -16.60 14.55 -17.38
CA GLY A 104 -16.62 16.02 -17.38
C GLY A 104 -16.84 16.65 -18.76
N LYS A 105 -16.39 16.00 -19.84
CA LYS A 105 -16.70 16.46 -21.21
C LYS A 105 -18.16 16.24 -21.59
N MET A 106 -18.75 15.12 -21.15
CA MET A 106 -20.17 14.83 -21.39
C MET A 106 -21.07 15.81 -20.65
N GLU A 107 -20.76 16.13 -19.39
CA GLU A 107 -21.47 17.15 -18.62
C GLU A 107 -21.41 18.53 -19.30
N ALA A 108 -20.25 18.92 -19.83
CA ALA A 108 -20.10 20.18 -20.56
C ALA A 108 -20.89 20.22 -21.88
N ALA A 109 -20.99 19.09 -22.60
CA ALA A 109 -21.76 18.97 -23.84
C ALA A 109 -23.28 18.98 -23.61
N GLY A 110 -23.75 18.62 -22.41
CA GLY A 110 -25.16 18.70 -22.02
C GLY A 110 -25.65 20.12 -21.73
N ARG A 111 -24.77 21.13 -21.70
CA ARG A 111 -25.17 22.53 -21.52
C ARG A 111 -25.82 23.05 -22.80
N PRO A 112 -27.08 23.55 -22.76
CA PRO A 112 -27.76 24.00 -23.97
C PRO A 112 -26.97 25.13 -24.65
N PRO A 113 -26.82 25.12 -25.99
CA PRO A 113 -26.12 26.17 -26.70
C PRO A 113 -26.82 27.52 -26.49
N VAL A 114 -26.05 28.55 -26.16
CA VAL A 114 -26.53 29.93 -26.06
C VAL A 114 -26.37 30.58 -27.42
N PHE A 115 -27.48 30.83 -28.10
CA PHE A 115 -27.50 31.55 -29.38
C PHE A 115 -27.54 33.06 -29.12
N PHE A 116 -26.53 33.78 -29.59
CA PHE A 116 -26.55 35.24 -29.64
C PHE A 116 -27.12 35.65 -31.00
N ASP A 117 -28.31 36.24 -30.99
CA ASP A 117 -28.89 36.85 -32.19
C ASP A 117 -28.19 38.19 -32.40
N GLN A 118 -27.38 38.30 -33.46
CA GLN A 118 -26.79 39.57 -33.87
C GLN A 118 -27.77 40.27 -34.80
N THR A 119 -28.55 41.19 -34.24
CA THR A 119 -29.32 42.14 -35.04
C THR A 119 -28.34 43.13 -35.68
N LEU A 120 -28.28 43.11 -37.02
CA LEU A 120 -27.53 44.02 -37.88
C LEU A 120 -27.90 45.50 -37.66
#